data_AF-A0A9Q0Q377-F1
#
_entry.id   AF-A0A9Q0Q377-F1
#
_cell.length_a   1.000
_cell.length_b   1.000
_cell.length_c   1.000
_cell.angle_alpha   90.00
_cell.angle_beta   90.00
_cell.angle_gamma   90.00
#
_symmetry.space_group_name_H-M   'P 1'
#
loop_
_entity.id
_entity.type
_entity.pdbx_description
1 polymer ?
#
loop_
_entity_poly.entity_id
_entity_poly.type
_entity_poly.pdbx_seq_one_letter_code
_entity_poly.pdbx_strand_id
1 'polypeptide(L)'
;MGFESAINEAVEGCFASLTLSFLETLTQTQTPTSLPFPTNSLSFPPPPIFHPLSSFIVTEKYQVAHSPQLSPCQAVLILPLPSLDKQFEEFCSKLEESGSLREKIRAVVLEIESTTRLMHSGLLLVHQSRPVPEVLEKAKAQIGVLQGFYNRLAEITRECPGQYYRYHGDWRSETQTVVSLLTFMHWLETGNLLMHSEAEEKLGLNSLEFGLDIEDYLIGVCFMSNEMPRYVVNQVTNGDYDCPRKVLKFLTDLHAAFRMLNLRNDFLRKKFDGMKYDLRRVEEVYYDVKIRGLTGTGDSNDANQGVVEGEEVYYDVKILG
;
A
#
# COMPACT_ATOMS: atom_id res chain seq x y z
N MET A 1 -1.53 -0.45 17.08
CA MET A 1 -0.55 0.00 18.11
C MET A 1 0.87 -0.52 17.88
N GLY A 2 1.17 -1.83 17.84
CA GLY A 2 2.57 -2.30 17.70
C GLY A 2 3.18 -2.20 16.29
N PHE A 3 2.40 -2.46 15.24
CA PHE A 3 2.89 -2.45 13.85
C PHE A 3 3.02 -1.03 13.26
N GLU A 4 2.07 -0.16 13.60
CA GLU A 4 2.03 1.25 13.25
C GLU A 4 3.15 2.05 13.93
N SER A 5 3.44 1.74 15.20
CA SER A 5 4.62 2.27 15.90
C SER A 5 5.92 1.78 15.27
N ALA A 6 6.00 0.52 14.81
CA ALA A 6 7.20 0.00 14.16
C ALA A 6 7.41 0.55 12.74
N ILE A 7 6.33 0.88 12.01
CA ILE A 7 6.41 1.57 10.72
C ILE A 7 6.79 3.02 10.93
N ASN A 8 6.16 3.72 11.87
CA ASN A 8 6.54 5.09 12.19
C ASN A 8 7.98 5.13 12.72
N GLU A 9 8.41 4.20 13.57
CA GLU A 9 9.80 4.14 14.07
C GLU A 9 10.80 3.70 12.99
N ALA A 10 10.43 2.84 12.05
CA ALA A 10 11.28 2.47 10.90
C ALA A 10 11.36 3.59 9.86
N VAL A 11 10.27 4.31 9.61
CA VAL A 11 10.22 5.44 8.68
C VAL A 11 10.89 6.67 9.32
N GLU A 12 10.51 7.07 10.54
CA GLU A 12 11.15 8.14 11.32
C GLU A 12 12.62 7.83 11.61
N GLY A 13 12.94 6.60 12.01
CA GLY A 13 14.31 6.16 12.30
C GLY A 13 15.20 6.16 11.06
N CYS A 14 14.68 5.81 9.88
CA CYS A 14 15.46 5.85 8.64
C CYS A 14 15.63 7.29 8.13
N PHE A 15 14.58 8.12 8.16
CA PHE A 15 14.66 9.54 7.76
C PHE A 15 15.54 10.37 8.72
N ALA A 16 15.53 10.08 10.03
CA ALA A 16 16.41 10.73 11.00
C ALA A 16 17.85 10.19 10.95
N SER A 17 18.04 8.87 10.83
CA SER A 17 19.36 8.25 10.82
C SER A 17 20.16 8.52 9.54
N LEU A 18 19.51 8.72 8.38
CA LEU A 18 20.18 9.14 7.14
C LEU A 18 20.73 10.58 7.19
N THR A 19 20.28 11.42 8.13
CA THR A 19 20.87 12.75 8.36
C THR A 19 22.12 12.70 9.26
N LEU A 20 22.28 11.64 10.06
CA LEU A 20 23.40 11.46 11.00
C LEU A 20 24.48 10.49 10.47
N SER A 21 24.11 9.47 9.71
CA SER A 21 25.04 8.45 9.19
C SER A 21 25.99 8.97 8.10
N PHE A 22 25.68 10.12 7.47
CA PHE A 22 26.63 10.80 6.57
C PHE A 22 27.81 11.47 7.31
N LEU A 23 27.70 11.66 8.63
CA LEU A 23 28.78 12.22 9.47
C LEU A 23 29.65 11.16 10.17
N GLU A 24 29.17 9.92 10.32
CA GLU A 24 29.91 8.86 11.01
C GLU A 24 30.67 7.88 10.08
N THR A 25 30.43 7.92 8.77
CA THR A 25 31.09 7.02 7.80
C THR A 25 32.46 7.54 7.31
N LEU A 26 33.24 8.17 8.19
CA LEU A 26 34.66 8.50 7.96
C LEU A 26 35.63 7.80 8.92
N THR A 27 35.16 6.87 9.75
CA THR A 27 36.05 6.13 10.66
C THR A 27 35.59 4.70 10.87
N GLN A 28 36.11 3.76 10.06
CA GLN A 28 36.86 2.57 10.52
C GLN A 28 36.86 1.45 9.48
N THR A 29 38.08 1.10 9.07
CA THR A 29 38.49 -0.07 8.32
C THR A 29 38.69 -1.28 9.27
N GLN A 30 38.30 -2.50 8.85
CA GLN A 30 39.13 -3.72 9.01
C GLN A 30 38.53 -4.98 8.34
N THR A 31 39.46 -5.89 7.99
CA THR A 31 39.47 -7.03 7.05
C THR A 31 38.97 -8.38 7.60
N PRO A 32 38.76 -9.42 6.75
CA PRO A 32 38.00 -10.64 7.09
C PRO A 32 38.88 -11.84 7.49
N THR A 33 38.29 -12.84 8.18
CA THR A 33 38.91 -14.16 8.45
C THR A 33 37.88 -15.29 8.35
N SER A 34 38.35 -16.47 7.94
CA SER A 34 37.67 -17.55 7.21
C SER A 34 37.30 -18.82 8.03
N LEU A 35 36.19 -19.48 7.64
CA LEU A 35 35.86 -20.94 7.63
C LEU A 35 35.69 -21.70 8.99
N PRO A 36 35.10 -22.94 9.05
CA PRO A 36 34.26 -23.71 8.10
C PRO A 36 32.96 -24.35 8.70
N PHE A 37 32.18 -25.00 7.82
CA PHE A 37 30.98 -25.83 8.04
C PHE A 37 31.15 -27.08 8.93
N PRO A 38 30.03 -27.57 9.50
CA PRO A 38 29.76 -29.01 9.50
C PRO A 38 28.37 -29.37 8.94
N THR A 39 28.38 -30.44 8.15
CA THR A 39 27.24 -31.22 7.66
C THR A 39 26.49 -31.90 8.81
N ASN A 40 25.15 -31.87 8.80
CA ASN A 40 24.35 -33.01 9.26
C ASN A 40 22.94 -32.98 8.67
N SER A 41 22.59 -34.10 8.04
CA SER A 41 21.31 -34.48 7.46
C SER A 41 20.28 -34.81 8.53
N LEU A 42 19.12 -34.16 8.50
CA LEU A 42 17.92 -34.62 9.18
C LEU A 42 16.75 -34.62 8.20
N SER A 43 16.36 -35.83 7.79
CA SER A 43 15.21 -36.14 6.96
C SER A 43 13.90 -35.99 7.76
N PHE A 44 12.98 -35.17 7.29
CA PHE A 44 11.59 -35.13 7.75
C PHE A 44 10.66 -35.74 6.68
N PRO A 45 9.64 -36.53 7.05
CA PRO A 45 8.72 -37.17 6.10
C PRO A 45 7.70 -36.17 5.51
N PRO A 46 7.23 -36.40 4.26
CA PRO A 46 6.32 -35.49 3.56
C PRO A 46 4.86 -35.59 4.06
N PRO A 47 4.07 -34.51 3.90
CA PRO A 47 2.65 -34.46 4.29
C PRO A 47 1.74 -35.23 3.29
N PRO A 48 0.59 -35.75 3.74
CA PRO A 48 -0.31 -36.53 2.89
C PRO A 48 -1.13 -35.67 1.92
N ILE A 49 -1.23 -36.17 0.70
CA ILE A 49 -1.97 -35.64 -0.44
C ILE A 49 -3.46 -36.05 -0.31
N PHE A 50 -4.37 -35.07 -0.39
CA PHE A 50 -5.82 -35.30 -0.47
C PHE A 50 -6.23 -35.55 -1.93
N HIS A 51 -6.90 -36.68 -2.18
CA HIS A 51 -7.60 -36.97 -3.43
C HIS A 51 -9.11 -36.67 -3.30
N PRO A 52 -9.79 -36.26 -4.39
CA PRO A 52 -11.21 -35.93 -4.39
C PRO A 52 -12.05 -37.21 -4.44
N LEU A 53 -13.03 -37.36 -3.55
CA LEU A 53 -14.00 -38.45 -3.60
C LEU A 53 -15.31 -38.02 -4.25
N SER A 54 -15.66 -38.85 -5.23
CA SER A 54 -16.84 -38.85 -6.09
C SER A 54 -18.16 -38.81 -5.34
N SER A 55 -19.10 -38.11 -5.97
CA SER A 55 -20.55 -38.16 -5.81
C SER A 55 -21.08 -39.58 -5.61
N PHE A 56 -21.81 -39.81 -4.53
CA PHE A 56 -22.73 -40.93 -4.39
C PHE A 56 -24.10 -40.38 -3.98
N ILE A 57 -25.02 -40.40 -4.95
CA ILE A 57 -26.46 -40.26 -4.71
C ILE A 57 -26.91 -41.58 -4.08
N VAL A 58 -27.35 -41.53 -2.81
CA VAL A 58 -28.10 -42.62 -2.20
C VAL A 58 -29.56 -42.21 -2.18
N THR A 59 -30.34 -42.81 -3.07
CA THR A 59 -31.79 -42.77 -3.09
C THR A 59 -32.29 -43.78 -2.07
N GLU A 60 -32.64 -43.35 -0.86
CA GLU A 60 -33.22 -44.24 0.14
C GLU A 60 -34.75 -44.12 0.16
N LYS A 61 -35.39 -45.28 -0.02
CA LYS A 61 -36.83 -45.46 -0.20
C LYS A 61 -37.56 -45.29 1.13
N TYR A 62 -38.65 -44.53 1.12
CA TYR A 62 -39.63 -44.49 2.19
C TYR A 62 -40.19 -45.89 2.46
N GLN A 63 -40.03 -46.38 3.68
CA GLN A 63 -40.69 -47.60 4.15
C GLN A 63 -41.43 -47.27 5.46
N VAL A 64 -42.76 -47.34 5.38
CA VAL A 64 -43.69 -47.14 6.49
C VAL A 64 -43.62 -48.37 7.41
N ALA A 65 -43.34 -48.16 8.70
CA ALA A 65 -43.47 -49.20 9.72
C ALA A 65 -44.04 -48.63 11.03
N HIS A 66 -44.87 -49.46 11.66
CA HIS A 66 -45.84 -49.19 12.71
C HIS A 66 -45.27 -48.71 14.07
N SER A 67 -46.12 -47.99 14.81
CA SER A 67 -45.96 -47.57 16.21
C SER A 67 -45.79 -48.74 17.19
N PRO A 68 -45.12 -48.50 18.33
CA PRO A 68 -45.78 -48.74 19.62
C PRO A 68 -45.58 -47.62 20.66
N GLN A 69 -46.36 -47.69 21.73
CA GLN A 69 -46.75 -46.61 22.64
C GLN A 69 -45.73 -46.11 23.69
N LEU A 70 -45.87 -44.80 23.98
CA LEU A 70 -45.66 -43.96 25.18
C LEU A 70 -44.92 -44.47 26.44
N SER A 71 -44.00 -43.61 26.91
CA SER A 71 -43.66 -43.36 28.34
C SER A 71 -43.56 -41.83 28.57
N PRO A 72 -44.07 -41.25 29.67
CA PRO A 72 -44.07 -39.80 29.88
C PRO A 72 -42.99 -39.40 30.89
N CYS A 73 -41.97 -38.63 30.48
CA CYS A 73 -41.21 -37.77 31.39
C CYS A 73 -40.23 -36.85 30.63
N GLN A 74 -40.08 -35.64 31.18
CA GLN A 74 -39.20 -34.54 30.77
C GLN A 74 -39.73 -33.69 29.60
N ALA A 75 -40.60 -32.74 29.97
CA ALA A 75 -40.75 -31.49 29.24
C ALA A 75 -39.40 -30.75 29.28
N VAL A 76 -38.52 -31.10 28.34
CA VAL A 76 -37.49 -30.18 27.89
C VAL A 76 -38.25 -29.02 27.25
N LEU A 77 -38.08 -27.82 27.79
CA LEU A 77 -38.51 -26.59 27.12
C LEU A 77 -37.72 -26.49 25.81
N ILE A 78 -38.21 -27.17 24.77
CA ILE A 78 -37.77 -26.97 23.40
C ILE A 78 -38.30 -25.59 23.03
N LEU A 79 -37.43 -24.57 23.11
CA LEU A 79 -37.69 -23.31 22.43
C LEU A 79 -38.04 -23.67 20.98
N PRO A 80 -39.16 -23.20 20.41
CA PRO A 80 -39.51 -23.54 19.04
C PRO A 80 -38.37 -23.08 18.14
N LEU A 81 -37.67 -24.01 17.50
CA LEU A 81 -36.72 -23.68 16.46
C LEU A 81 -37.49 -22.88 15.41
N PRO A 82 -37.06 -21.65 15.02
CA PRO A 82 -37.75 -20.90 13.99
C PRO A 82 -37.90 -21.80 12.76
N SER A 83 -39.09 -21.81 12.16
CA SER A 83 -39.30 -22.63 10.95
C SER A 83 -38.24 -22.24 9.92
N LEU A 84 -37.83 -23.21 9.10
CA LEU A 84 -36.80 -23.00 8.10
C LEU A 84 -37.11 -21.78 7.21
N ASP A 85 -38.40 -21.57 6.90
CA ASP A 85 -38.87 -20.39 6.15
C ASP A 85 -38.55 -19.07 6.85
N LYS A 86 -38.76 -18.98 8.18
CA LYS A 86 -38.41 -17.78 8.96
C LYS A 86 -36.91 -17.51 8.97
N GLN A 87 -36.08 -18.57 9.00
CA GLN A 87 -34.62 -18.42 8.93
C GLN A 87 -34.19 -17.90 7.55
N PHE A 88 -34.83 -18.37 6.47
CA PHE A 88 -34.59 -17.85 5.12
C PHE A 88 -35.05 -16.41 4.96
N GLU A 89 -36.23 -16.04 5.48
CA GLU A 89 -36.73 -14.66 5.45
C GLU A 89 -35.77 -13.71 6.19
N GLU A 90 -35.30 -14.09 7.38
CA GLU A 90 -34.32 -13.30 8.14
C GLU A 90 -32.99 -13.15 7.37
N PHE A 91 -32.52 -14.22 6.72
CA PHE A 91 -31.31 -14.18 5.91
C PHE A 91 -31.47 -13.28 4.67
N CYS A 92 -32.61 -13.36 3.98
CA CYS A 92 -32.94 -12.48 2.86
C CYS A 92 -32.94 -11.01 3.28
N SER A 93 -33.56 -10.68 4.41
CA SER A 93 -33.58 -9.32 4.96
C SER A 93 -32.18 -8.78 5.24
N LYS A 94 -31.30 -9.59 5.85
CA LYS A 94 -29.90 -9.21 6.10
C LYS A 94 -29.09 -9.00 4.81
N LEU A 95 -29.35 -9.80 3.77
CA LEU A 95 -28.70 -9.61 2.47
C LEU A 95 -29.16 -8.33 1.77
N GLU A 96 -30.45 -8.01 1.85
CA GLU A 96 -31.01 -6.78 1.28
C GLU A 96 -30.46 -5.53 1.97
N GLU A 97 -30.39 -5.54 3.31
CA GLU A 97 -29.76 -4.47 4.09
C GLU A 97 -28.28 -4.30 3.69
N SER A 98 -27.52 -5.39 3.63
CA SER A 98 -26.12 -5.35 3.16
C SER A 98 -25.99 -4.89 1.71
N GLY A 99 -26.99 -5.15 0.86
CA GLY A 99 -27.03 -4.68 -0.53
C GLY A 99 -27.22 -3.17 -0.58
N SER A 100 -28.21 -2.66 0.16
CA SER A 100 -28.51 -1.23 0.25
C SER A 100 -27.32 -0.43 0.78
N LEU A 101 -26.59 -0.98 1.77
CA LEU A 101 -25.39 -0.34 2.31
C LEU A 101 -24.27 -0.23 1.26
N ARG A 102 -24.04 -1.28 0.46
CA ARG A 102 -23.06 -1.24 -0.63
C ARG A 102 -23.43 -0.22 -1.70
N GLU A 103 -24.71 -0.04 -1.98
CA GLU A 103 -25.17 1.00 -2.91
C GLU A 103 -24.88 2.40 -2.38
N LYS A 104 -25.17 2.67 -1.10
CA LYS A 104 -24.80 3.94 -0.44
C LYS A 104 -23.29 4.20 -0.50
N ILE A 105 -22.48 3.18 -0.17
CA ILE A 105 -21.01 3.27 -0.22
C ILE A 105 -20.53 3.59 -1.64
N ARG A 106 -20.99 2.83 -2.64
CA ARG A 106 -20.59 3.06 -4.04
C ARG A 106 -20.97 4.44 -4.55
N ALA A 107 -22.12 4.98 -4.12
CA ALA A 107 -22.50 6.34 -4.49
C ALA A 107 -21.45 7.37 -4.00
N VAL A 108 -20.99 7.25 -2.75
CA VAL A 108 -19.92 8.13 -2.21
C VAL A 108 -18.58 7.87 -2.89
N VAL A 109 -18.23 6.62 -3.15
CA VAL A 109 -16.97 6.26 -3.83
C VAL A 109 -16.90 6.85 -5.23
N LEU A 110 -18.01 6.90 -5.98
CA LEU A 110 -18.05 7.56 -7.30
C LEU A 110 -17.83 9.08 -7.20
N GLU A 111 -18.28 9.72 -6.12
CA GLU A 111 -18.01 11.13 -5.84
C GLU A 111 -16.52 11.35 -5.53
N ILE A 112 -15.92 10.46 -4.70
CA ILE A 112 -14.48 10.45 -4.41
C ILE A 112 -13.67 10.28 -5.70
N GLU A 113 -14.01 9.29 -6.52
CA GLU A 113 -13.32 9.03 -7.80
C GLU A 113 -13.40 10.25 -8.72
N SER A 114 -14.57 10.89 -8.84
CA SER A 114 -14.76 12.09 -9.65
C SER A 114 -13.86 13.25 -9.19
N THR A 115 -13.86 13.56 -7.90
CA THR A 115 -13.01 14.60 -7.32
C THR A 115 -11.52 14.26 -7.45
N THR A 116 -11.16 12.98 -7.27
CA THR A 116 -9.80 12.47 -7.42
C THR A 116 -9.29 12.65 -8.85
N ARG A 117 -10.12 12.35 -9.86
CA ARG A 117 -9.77 12.60 -11.28
C ARG A 117 -9.57 14.08 -11.57
N LEU A 118 -10.40 14.96 -11.02
CA LEU A 118 -10.22 16.41 -11.16
C LEU A 118 -8.91 16.87 -10.52
N MET A 119 -8.63 16.43 -9.29
CA MET A 119 -7.38 16.74 -8.59
C MET A 119 -6.15 16.25 -9.35
N HIS A 120 -6.19 15.00 -9.85
CA HIS A 120 -5.11 14.43 -10.66
C HIS A 120 -4.90 15.24 -11.96
N SER A 121 -5.97 15.57 -12.68
CA SER A 121 -5.87 16.37 -13.91
C SER A 121 -5.20 17.73 -13.68
N GLY A 122 -5.46 18.36 -12.53
CA GLY A 122 -4.80 19.58 -12.10
C GLY A 122 -3.31 19.36 -11.82
N LEU A 123 -2.98 18.31 -11.07
CA LEU A 123 -1.59 17.97 -10.72
C LEU A 123 -0.72 17.64 -11.94
N LEU A 124 -1.26 17.03 -12.98
CA LEU A 124 -0.52 16.74 -14.22
C LEU A 124 0.06 18.00 -14.89
N LEU A 125 -0.47 19.18 -14.59
CA LEU A 125 0.09 20.45 -15.09
C LEU A 125 1.50 20.73 -14.56
N VAL A 126 1.93 20.06 -13.49
CA VAL A 126 3.31 20.13 -12.98
C VAL A 126 4.34 19.69 -14.03
N HIS A 127 3.94 18.81 -14.96
CA HIS A 127 4.80 18.36 -16.05
C HIS A 127 4.88 19.35 -17.22
N GLN A 128 4.02 20.38 -17.26
CA GLN A 128 3.90 21.35 -18.36
C GLN A 128 4.57 22.70 -18.03
N SER A 129 5.61 22.69 -17.21
CA SER A 129 6.41 23.89 -16.86
C SER A 129 5.63 24.97 -16.09
N ARG A 130 4.50 24.61 -15.47
CA ARG A 130 3.77 25.53 -14.58
C ARG A 130 4.44 25.63 -13.21
N PRO A 131 4.40 26.81 -12.56
CA PRO A 131 4.94 26.95 -11.22
C PRO A 131 4.15 26.07 -10.24
N VAL A 132 4.88 25.27 -9.46
CA VAL A 132 4.34 24.33 -8.47
C VAL A 132 3.27 24.97 -7.56
N PRO A 133 3.46 26.19 -7.00
CA PRO A 133 2.46 26.81 -6.13
C PRO A 133 1.08 27.00 -6.79
N GLU A 134 1.04 27.41 -8.07
CA GLU A 134 -0.22 27.62 -8.80
C GLU A 134 -0.98 26.30 -9.00
N VAL A 135 -0.24 25.23 -9.29
CA VAL A 135 -0.80 23.89 -9.49
C VAL A 135 -1.39 23.35 -8.19
N LEU A 136 -0.66 23.54 -7.08
CA LEU A 136 -1.06 23.02 -5.78
C LEU A 136 -2.26 23.73 -5.17
N GLU A 137 -2.44 25.03 -5.37
CA GLU A 137 -3.61 25.76 -4.85
C GLU A 137 -4.93 25.14 -5.33
N LYS A 138 -5.01 24.75 -6.61
CA LYS A 138 -6.21 24.11 -7.16
C LYS A 138 -6.45 22.72 -6.56
N ALA A 139 -5.37 21.95 -6.34
CA ALA A 139 -5.46 20.62 -5.76
C ALA A 139 -5.81 20.67 -4.27
N LYS A 140 -5.27 21.64 -3.52
CA LYS A 140 -5.60 21.87 -2.10
C LYS A 140 -7.08 22.13 -1.87
N ALA A 141 -7.73 22.87 -2.77
CA ALA A 141 -9.17 23.12 -2.70
C ALA A 141 -10.00 21.81 -2.73
N GLN A 142 -9.48 20.74 -3.34
CA GLN A 142 -10.17 19.44 -3.39
C GLN A 142 -10.02 18.62 -2.10
N ILE A 143 -9.01 18.89 -1.27
CA ILE A 143 -8.76 18.15 -0.03
C ILE A 143 -9.95 18.27 0.92
N GLY A 144 -10.50 19.48 1.11
CA GLY A 144 -11.68 19.68 1.96
C GLY A 144 -12.93 18.98 1.43
N VAL A 145 -13.06 18.85 0.10
CA VAL A 145 -14.16 18.11 -0.54
C VAL A 145 -14.02 16.61 -0.27
N LEU A 146 -12.81 16.07 -0.44
CA LEU A 146 -12.50 14.67 -0.13
C LEU A 146 -12.75 14.34 1.34
N GLN A 147 -12.33 15.22 2.26
CA GLN A 147 -12.63 15.08 3.69
C GLN A 147 -14.14 14.96 3.94
N GLY A 148 -14.95 15.77 3.27
CA GLY A 148 -16.41 15.67 3.36
C GLY A 148 -16.96 14.30 2.95
N PHE A 149 -16.42 13.71 1.87
CA PHE A 149 -16.82 12.38 1.42
C PHE A 149 -16.37 11.26 2.35
N TYR A 150 -15.15 11.33 2.89
CA TYR A 150 -14.67 10.36 3.87
C TYR A 150 -15.47 10.41 5.17
N ASN A 151 -15.85 11.60 5.63
CA ASN A 151 -16.75 11.75 6.78
C ASN A 151 -18.12 11.11 6.51
N ARG A 152 -18.69 11.32 5.31
CA ARG A 152 -19.94 10.67 4.92
C ARG A 152 -19.80 9.14 4.84
N LEU A 153 -18.66 8.65 4.37
CA LEU A 153 -18.36 7.21 4.33
C LEU A 153 -18.23 6.63 5.75
N ALA A 154 -17.60 7.36 6.68
CA ALA A 154 -17.54 7.01 8.10
C ALA A 154 -18.95 6.96 8.73
N GLU A 155 -19.84 7.91 8.41
CA GLU A 155 -21.23 7.91 8.88
C GLU A 155 -22.01 6.68 8.39
N ILE A 156 -21.87 6.33 7.10
CA ILE A 156 -22.52 5.15 6.52
C ILE A 156 -22.01 3.87 7.18
N THR A 157 -20.70 3.75 7.40
CA THR A 157 -20.11 2.55 8.02
C THR A 157 -20.46 2.41 9.51
N ARG A 158 -20.76 3.52 10.20
CA ARG A 158 -21.25 3.51 11.58
C ARG A 158 -22.65 2.87 11.73
N GLU A 159 -23.44 2.79 10.66
CA GLU A 159 -24.69 2.02 10.65
C GLU A 159 -24.44 0.52 10.93
N CYS A 160 -23.21 0.03 10.74
CA CYS A 160 -22.81 -1.38 10.89
C CYS A 160 -21.48 -1.53 11.66
N PRO A 161 -21.48 -1.36 13.00
CA PRO A 161 -20.25 -1.41 13.80
C PRO A 161 -19.54 -2.76 13.66
N GLY A 162 -18.21 -2.72 13.56
CA GLY A 162 -17.35 -3.92 13.45
C GLY A 162 -17.29 -4.56 12.05
N GLN A 163 -17.96 -3.98 11.04
CA GLN A 163 -17.96 -4.51 9.67
C GLN A 163 -17.05 -3.73 8.70
N TYR A 164 -16.14 -2.89 9.19
CA TYR A 164 -15.23 -2.07 8.38
C TYR A 164 -14.57 -2.89 7.24
N TYR A 165 -13.85 -3.96 7.58
CA TYR A 165 -13.12 -4.77 6.60
C TYR A 165 -14.02 -5.57 5.64
N ARG A 166 -15.31 -5.76 5.96
CA ARG A 166 -16.27 -6.42 5.04
C ARG A 166 -16.57 -5.55 3.83
N TYR A 167 -16.58 -4.24 4.01
CA TYR A 167 -16.90 -3.26 2.97
C TYR A 167 -15.68 -2.48 2.48
N HIS A 168 -14.55 -2.52 3.21
CA HIS A 168 -13.31 -1.82 2.88
C HIS A 168 -12.90 -1.91 1.41
N GLY A 169 -13.04 -3.10 0.81
CA GLY A 169 -12.74 -3.32 -0.60
C GLY A 169 -13.51 -2.44 -1.59
N ASP A 170 -14.66 -1.89 -1.21
CA ASP A 170 -15.49 -1.04 -2.06
C ASP A 170 -14.89 0.38 -2.25
N TRP A 171 -14.05 0.88 -1.32
CA TRP A 171 -13.40 2.21 -1.43
C TRP A 171 -11.87 2.16 -1.42
N ARG A 172 -11.29 0.96 -1.25
CA ARG A 172 -9.85 0.71 -1.14
C ARG A 172 -9.05 1.34 -2.28
N SER A 173 -9.45 1.09 -3.54
CA SER A 173 -8.73 1.56 -4.73
C SER A 173 -8.67 3.09 -4.82
N GLU A 174 -9.78 3.74 -4.50
CA GLU A 174 -9.88 5.19 -4.52
C GLU A 174 -9.04 5.80 -3.41
N THR A 175 -9.02 5.19 -2.23
CA THR A 175 -8.20 5.65 -1.11
C THR A 175 -6.72 5.58 -1.41
N GLN A 176 -6.24 4.48 -2.00
CA GLN A 176 -4.85 4.36 -2.48
C GLN A 176 -4.50 5.46 -3.47
N THR A 177 -5.41 5.78 -4.39
CA THR A 177 -5.21 6.84 -5.40
C THR A 177 -5.19 8.22 -4.76
N VAL A 178 -6.10 8.50 -3.81
CA VAL A 178 -6.13 9.76 -3.06
C VAL A 178 -4.83 9.94 -2.28
N VAL A 179 -4.37 8.91 -1.55
CA VAL A 179 -3.10 8.98 -0.81
C VAL A 179 -1.92 9.22 -1.75
N SER A 180 -1.89 8.58 -2.92
CA SER A 180 -0.85 8.84 -3.94
C SER A 180 -0.78 10.32 -4.32
N LEU A 181 -1.93 10.94 -4.57
CA LEU A 181 -1.99 12.36 -4.95
C LEU A 181 -1.61 13.28 -3.79
N LEU A 182 -2.09 13.00 -2.57
CA LEU A 182 -1.73 13.77 -1.37
C LEU A 182 -0.23 13.69 -1.08
N THR A 183 0.35 12.50 -1.22
CA THR A 183 1.79 12.28 -1.01
C THR A 183 2.60 13.02 -2.06
N PHE A 184 2.18 12.97 -3.34
CA PHE A 184 2.85 13.70 -4.41
C PHE A 184 2.79 15.21 -4.20
N MET A 185 1.62 15.73 -3.82
CA MET A 185 1.46 17.14 -3.45
C MET A 185 2.39 17.56 -2.33
N HIS A 186 2.41 16.79 -1.23
CA HIS A 186 3.27 17.09 -0.09
C HIS A 186 4.75 17.09 -0.48
N TRP A 187 5.17 16.09 -1.28
CA TRP A 187 6.55 16.03 -1.76
C TRP A 187 6.91 17.23 -2.65
N LEU A 188 6.00 17.70 -3.50
CA LEU A 188 6.22 18.90 -4.31
C LEU A 188 6.39 20.17 -3.46
N GLU A 189 5.83 20.21 -2.25
CA GLU A 189 5.95 21.35 -1.33
C GLU A 189 7.19 21.28 -0.45
N THR A 190 7.47 20.10 0.11
CA THR A 190 8.45 19.93 1.19
C THR A 190 9.70 19.18 0.77
N GLY A 191 9.62 18.38 -0.30
CA GLY A 191 10.63 17.41 -0.70
C GLY A 191 10.68 16.15 0.18
N ASN A 192 9.77 16.01 1.16
CA ASN A 192 9.73 14.91 2.12
C ASN A 192 8.55 13.97 1.85
N LEU A 193 8.53 12.82 2.53
CA LEU A 193 7.40 11.89 2.51
C LEU A 193 6.28 12.42 3.41
N LEU A 194 5.03 12.37 2.94
CA LEU A 194 3.85 12.61 3.77
C LEU A 194 3.67 11.44 4.74
N MET A 195 3.69 11.68 6.06
CA MET A 195 3.51 10.63 7.04
C MET A 195 2.08 10.09 7.05
N HIS A 196 1.90 8.84 7.49
CA HIS A 196 0.57 8.20 7.58
C HIS A 196 -0.42 9.02 8.43
N SER A 197 0.01 9.49 9.61
CA SER A 197 -0.81 10.33 10.50
C SER A 197 -1.19 11.68 9.87
N GLU A 198 -0.29 12.28 9.08
CA GLU A 198 -0.57 13.53 8.37
C GLU A 198 -1.58 13.31 7.22
N ALA A 199 -1.52 12.15 6.56
CA ALA A 199 -2.48 11.76 5.55
C ALA A 199 -3.88 11.52 6.15
N GLU A 200 -3.94 10.86 7.32
CA GLU A 200 -5.19 10.71 8.08
C GLU A 200 -5.80 12.05 8.45
N GLU A 201 -4.99 12.97 8.98
CA GLU A 201 -5.45 14.29 9.37
C GLU A 201 -6.02 15.06 8.17
N LYS A 202 -5.32 15.04 7.03
CA LYS A 202 -5.78 15.69 5.79
C LYS A 202 -7.11 15.15 5.28
N LEU A 203 -7.39 13.85 5.51
CA LEU A 203 -8.65 13.21 5.12
C LEU A 203 -9.73 13.25 6.21
N GLY A 204 -9.40 13.72 7.42
CA GLY A 204 -10.31 13.72 8.56
C GLY A 204 -10.56 12.34 9.17
N LEU A 205 -9.63 11.39 8.99
CA LEU A 205 -9.78 9.98 9.37
C LEU A 205 -9.32 9.66 10.81
N ASN A 206 -9.28 10.65 11.69
CA ASN A 206 -8.69 10.53 13.04
C ASN A 206 -9.60 9.78 14.04
N SER A 207 -10.55 8.98 13.56
CA SER A 207 -11.56 8.31 14.39
C SER A 207 -11.18 6.87 14.67
N LEU A 208 -11.40 6.40 15.90
CA LEU A 208 -11.06 5.03 16.34
C LEU A 208 -11.79 3.92 15.53
N GLU A 209 -12.92 4.24 14.90
CA GLU A 209 -13.74 3.27 14.15
C GLU A 209 -13.48 3.29 12.64
N PHE A 210 -12.97 4.40 12.10
CA PHE A 210 -12.78 4.59 10.66
C PHE A 210 -11.50 5.40 10.42
N GLY A 211 -10.41 4.66 10.15
CA GLY A 211 -9.07 5.19 9.90
C GLY A 211 -8.53 4.86 8.51
N LEU A 212 -7.36 5.40 8.19
CA LEU A 212 -6.63 5.06 6.96
C LEU A 212 -5.85 3.76 7.17
N ASP A 213 -6.20 2.73 6.41
CA ASP A 213 -5.47 1.47 6.48
C ASP A 213 -4.00 1.66 6.04
N ILE A 214 -3.09 1.08 6.82
CA ILE A 214 -1.64 1.20 6.60
C ILE A 214 -1.25 0.60 5.24
N GLU A 215 -1.86 -0.51 4.83
CA GLU A 215 -1.56 -1.10 3.52
C GLU A 215 -1.96 -0.15 2.39
N ASP A 216 -3.11 0.52 2.52
CA ASP A 216 -3.57 1.47 1.51
C ASP A 216 -2.69 2.71 1.43
N TYR A 217 -2.19 3.18 2.57
CA TYR A 217 -1.18 4.22 2.61
C TYR A 217 0.10 3.80 1.87
N LEU A 218 0.66 2.64 2.20
CA LEU A 218 1.90 2.13 1.59
C LEU A 218 1.75 1.89 0.08
N ILE A 219 0.59 1.38 -0.36
CA ILE A 219 0.28 1.22 -1.78
C ILE A 219 0.19 2.59 -2.47
N GLY A 220 -0.47 3.57 -1.84
CA GLY A 220 -0.56 4.94 -2.36
C GLY A 220 0.82 5.59 -2.53
N VAL A 221 1.74 5.38 -1.58
CA VAL A 221 3.13 5.84 -1.68
C VAL A 221 3.86 5.18 -2.86
N CYS A 222 3.62 3.89 -3.12
CA CYS A 222 4.16 3.20 -4.29
C CYS A 222 3.59 3.74 -5.62
N PHE A 223 2.32 4.17 -5.66
CA PHE A 223 1.75 4.80 -6.85
C PHE A 223 2.37 6.18 -7.10
N MET A 224 2.61 6.95 -6.04
CA MET A 224 3.27 8.25 -6.14
C MET A 224 4.67 8.12 -6.74
N SER A 225 5.44 7.07 -6.39
CA SER A 225 6.77 6.87 -6.96
C SER A 225 6.75 6.66 -8.48
N ASN A 226 5.65 6.16 -9.04
CA ASN A 226 5.52 5.95 -10.49
C ASN A 226 5.46 7.27 -11.28
N GLU A 227 5.06 8.39 -10.66
CA GLU A 227 5.01 9.71 -11.30
C GLU A 227 6.38 10.42 -11.30
N MET A 228 7.28 10.02 -10.41
CA MET A 228 8.58 10.67 -10.21
C MET A 228 9.51 10.65 -11.44
N PRO A 229 9.69 9.53 -12.17
CA PRO A 229 10.54 9.54 -13.38
C PRO A 229 10.03 10.51 -14.44
N ARG A 230 8.71 10.57 -14.65
CA ARG A 230 8.09 11.51 -15.58
C ARG A 230 8.29 12.94 -15.12
N TYR A 231 8.15 13.20 -13.82
CA TYR A 231 8.41 14.53 -13.25
C TYR A 231 9.86 14.97 -13.52
N VAL A 232 10.83 14.12 -13.21
CA VAL A 232 12.27 14.41 -13.38
C VAL A 232 12.63 14.75 -14.83
N VAL A 233 12.19 13.95 -15.80
CA VAL A 233 12.48 14.19 -17.23
C VAL A 233 11.95 15.57 -17.67
N ASN A 234 10.73 15.92 -17.25
CA ASN A 234 10.14 17.22 -17.61
C ASN A 234 10.85 18.38 -16.92
N GLN A 235 11.28 18.22 -15.66
CA GLN A 235 12.06 19.24 -14.95
C GLN A 235 13.41 19.49 -15.61
N VAL A 236 14.13 18.43 -16.00
CA VAL A 236 15.41 18.56 -16.73
C VAL A 236 15.19 19.22 -18.09
N THR A 237 14.11 18.89 -18.79
CA THR A 237 13.74 19.53 -20.07
C THR A 237 13.49 21.03 -19.89
N ASN A 238 12.98 21.45 -18.72
CA ASN A 238 12.77 22.84 -18.34
C ASN A 238 14.02 23.54 -17.76
N GLY A 239 15.17 22.85 -17.71
CA GLY A 239 16.44 23.41 -17.23
C GLY A 239 16.69 23.27 -15.73
N ASP A 240 15.84 22.55 -14.99
CA ASP A 240 16.07 22.21 -13.58
C ASP A 240 16.91 20.94 -13.47
N TYR A 241 18.23 21.12 -13.41
CA TYR A 241 19.22 20.03 -13.33
C TYR A 241 19.49 19.55 -11.90
N ASP A 242 18.99 20.25 -10.89
CA ASP A 242 19.09 19.82 -9.49
C ASP A 242 17.97 18.84 -9.09
N CYS A 243 16.82 18.91 -9.76
CA CYS A 243 15.67 18.03 -9.52
C CYS A 243 16.02 16.52 -9.55
N PRO A 244 16.71 15.96 -10.56
CA PRO A 244 17.05 14.54 -10.58
C PRO A 244 17.80 14.08 -9.33
N ARG A 245 18.74 14.89 -8.82
CA ARG A 245 19.49 14.58 -7.59
C ARG A 245 18.56 14.48 -6.39
N LYS A 246 17.63 15.43 -6.24
CA LYS A 246 16.66 15.47 -5.13
C LYS A 246 15.72 14.26 -5.16
N VAL A 247 15.18 13.96 -6.33
CA VAL A 247 14.26 12.82 -6.53
C VAL A 247 14.98 11.50 -6.35
N LEU A 248 16.20 11.35 -6.87
CA LEU A 248 17.00 10.14 -6.72
C LEU A 248 17.28 9.83 -5.24
N LYS A 249 17.68 10.85 -4.47
CA LYS A 249 17.88 10.72 -3.02
C LYS A 249 16.59 10.25 -2.35
N PHE A 250 15.48 10.94 -2.60
CA PHE A 250 14.18 10.59 -2.03
C PHE A 250 13.74 9.15 -2.35
N LEU A 251 13.82 8.73 -3.62
CA LEU A 251 13.44 7.37 -4.02
C LEU A 251 14.39 6.30 -3.46
N THR A 252 15.68 6.61 -3.28
CA THR A 252 16.65 5.71 -2.66
C THR A 252 16.31 5.47 -1.20
N ASP A 253 16.04 6.55 -0.46
CA ASP A 253 15.66 6.52 0.95
C ASP A 253 14.32 5.78 1.13
N LEU A 254 13.34 6.07 0.25
CA LEU A 254 12.05 5.40 0.23
C LEU A 254 12.19 3.89 -0.04
N HIS A 255 12.96 3.50 -1.05
CA HIS A 255 13.20 2.10 -1.38
C HIS A 255 13.95 1.38 -0.24
N ALA A 256 14.87 2.05 0.45
CA ALA A 256 15.53 1.51 1.63
C ALA A 256 14.54 1.26 2.78
N ALA A 257 13.66 2.23 3.08
CA ALA A 257 12.63 2.09 4.10
C ALA A 257 11.67 0.92 3.79
N PHE A 258 11.20 0.78 2.55
CA PHE A 258 10.36 -0.36 2.16
C PHE A 258 11.07 -1.71 2.24
N ARG A 259 12.39 -1.77 2.03
CA ARG A 259 13.17 -3.02 2.24
C ARG A 259 13.24 -3.43 3.72
N MET A 260 13.13 -2.49 4.64
CA MET A 260 13.07 -2.78 6.08
C MET A 260 11.70 -3.37 6.47
N LEU A 261 10.66 -3.08 5.70
CA LEU A 261 9.36 -3.71 5.85
C LEU A 261 9.44 -5.15 5.35
N ASN A 262 9.31 -6.11 6.25
CA ASN A 262 9.28 -7.54 5.90
C ASN A 262 7.93 -7.91 5.27
N LEU A 263 7.66 -7.38 4.07
CA LEU A 263 6.39 -7.52 3.37
C LEU A 263 6.13 -8.97 2.94
N ARG A 264 4.89 -9.42 3.14
CA ARG A 264 4.41 -10.71 2.62
C ARG A 264 4.34 -10.66 1.09
N ASN A 265 4.44 -11.82 0.44
CA ASN A 265 4.27 -11.93 -1.02
C ASN A 265 2.80 -11.71 -1.44
N ASP A 266 2.41 -10.44 -1.54
CA ASP A 266 1.06 -10.00 -1.89
C ASP A 266 1.08 -8.86 -2.93
N PHE A 267 -0.04 -8.15 -3.06
CA PHE A 267 -0.17 -7.04 -3.99
C PHE A 267 0.76 -5.87 -3.66
N LEU A 268 0.93 -5.52 -2.38
CA LEU A 268 1.83 -4.44 -1.95
C LEU A 268 3.27 -4.80 -2.31
N ARG A 269 3.69 -6.04 -2.11
CA ARG A 269 5.03 -6.50 -2.52
C ARG A 269 5.27 -6.34 -4.02
N LYS A 270 4.28 -6.69 -4.85
CA LYS A 270 4.39 -6.50 -6.32
C LYS A 270 4.54 -5.03 -6.70
N LYS A 271 3.86 -4.11 -5.99
CA LYS A 271 3.97 -2.67 -6.24
C LYS A 271 5.32 -2.12 -5.79
N PHE A 272 5.77 -2.51 -4.60
CA PHE A 272 7.11 -2.19 -4.11
C PHE A 272 8.21 -2.70 -5.04
N ASP A 273 8.15 -3.95 -5.50
CA ASP A 273 9.13 -4.52 -6.43
C ASP A 273 9.19 -3.76 -7.77
N GLY A 274 8.13 -3.02 -8.13
CA GLY A 274 8.08 -2.12 -9.28
C GLY A 274 8.92 -0.85 -9.11
N MET A 275 9.08 -0.36 -7.88
CA MET A 275 9.77 0.90 -7.55
C MET A 275 11.23 0.91 -8.02
N LYS A 276 11.90 -0.26 -8.07
CA LYS A 276 13.27 -0.39 -8.58
C LYS A 276 13.43 0.08 -10.03
N TYR A 277 12.38 -0.04 -10.85
CA TYR A 277 12.41 0.40 -12.24
C TYR A 277 12.29 1.92 -12.34
N ASP A 278 11.52 2.54 -11.44
CA ASP A 278 11.40 4.00 -11.37
C ASP A 278 12.69 4.62 -10.86
N LEU A 279 13.31 4.01 -9.83
CA LEU A 279 14.63 4.38 -9.32
C LEU A 279 15.68 4.38 -10.45
N ARG A 280 15.76 3.26 -11.20
CA ARG A 280 16.71 3.14 -12.32
C ARG A 280 16.51 4.23 -13.38
N ARG A 281 15.25 4.54 -13.75
CA ARG A 281 14.97 5.60 -14.72
C ARG A 281 15.43 6.98 -14.23
N VAL A 282 15.22 7.29 -12.96
CA VAL A 282 15.68 8.56 -12.38
C VAL A 282 17.21 8.61 -12.30
N GLU A 283 17.85 7.49 -11.96
CA GLU A 283 19.30 7.35 -11.94
C GLU A 283 19.93 7.56 -13.32
N GLU A 284 19.36 6.96 -14.37
CA GLU A 284 19.78 7.16 -15.76
C GLU A 284 19.72 8.65 -16.15
N VAL A 285 18.64 9.35 -15.81
CA VAL A 285 18.50 10.79 -16.08
C VAL A 285 19.52 11.62 -15.29
N TYR A 286 19.76 11.28 -14.02
CA TYR A 286 20.76 11.98 -13.20
C TYR A 286 22.19 11.76 -13.72
N TYR A 287 22.52 10.54 -14.13
CA TYR A 287 23.80 10.21 -14.76
C TYR A 287 24.02 11.07 -16.01
N ASP A 288 23.01 11.14 -16.88
CA ASP A 288 23.00 11.95 -18.09
C ASP A 288 23.26 13.46 -17.83
N VAL A 289 22.70 13.99 -16.74
CA VAL A 289 22.93 15.37 -16.29
C VAL A 289 24.36 15.56 -15.79
N LYS A 290 24.88 14.61 -15.01
CA LYS A 290 26.23 14.65 -14.41
C LYS A 290 27.33 14.57 -15.48
N ILE A 291 27.23 13.64 -16.43
CA ILE A 291 28.25 13.47 -17.48
C ILE A 291 28.32 14.66 -18.45
N ARG A 292 27.20 15.38 -18.63
CA ARG A 292 27.12 16.58 -19.47
C ARG A 292 27.57 17.85 -18.73
N GLY A 293 27.86 17.76 -17.43
CA GLY A 293 28.28 18.90 -16.61
C GLY A 293 27.19 19.98 -16.48
N LEU A 294 25.92 19.59 -16.47
CA LEU A 294 24.79 20.52 -16.44
C LEU A 294 24.44 21.01 -15.02
N THR A 295 24.97 20.35 -13.98
CA THR A 295 24.92 20.86 -12.61
C THR A 295 25.88 22.05 -12.49
N GLY A 296 25.41 23.16 -11.91
CA GLY A 296 26.22 24.37 -11.74
C GLY A 296 27.59 24.05 -11.12
N THR A 297 28.63 24.70 -11.62
CA THR A 297 30.05 24.54 -11.28
C THR A 297 30.33 24.94 -9.82
N GLY A 298 29.85 24.13 -8.87
CA GLY A 298 30.03 24.29 -7.43
C GLY A 298 30.47 23.03 -6.70
N ASP A 299 30.41 21.85 -7.35
CA ASP A 299 30.87 20.57 -6.77
C ASP A 299 32.14 20.06 -7.49
N SER A 300 33.09 20.96 -7.78
CA SER A 300 34.42 20.60 -8.32
C SER A 300 35.36 19.94 -7.30
N ASN A 301 34.81 19.26 -6.27
CA ASN A 301 35.56 18.44 -5.33
C ASN A 301 35.29 16.93 -5.45
N ASP A 302 34.40 16.50 -6.35
CA ASP A 302 34.06 15.06 -6.52
C ASP A 302 34.71 14.44 -7.77
N ALA A 303 35.68 15.12 -8.37
CA ALA A 303 36.40 14.68 -9.57
C ALA A 303 37.68 13.88 -9.28
N ASN A 304 37.84 13.34 -8.06
CA ASN A 304 39.01 12.56 -7.71
C ASN A 304 38.70 11.39 -6.75
N GLN A 305 37.80 10.50 -7.16
CA GLN A 305 37.94 9.08 -6.85
C GLN A 305 37.95 8.32 -8.18
N GLY A 306 39.15 7.89 -8.58
CA GLY A 306 39.34 7.03 -9.73
C GLY A 306 38.71 5.66 -9.51
N VAL A 307 38.28 5.09 -10.64
CA VAL A 307 38.42 3.67 -11.00
C VAL A 307 38.55 2.74 -9.78
N VAL A 308 37.42 2.26 -9.28
CA VAL A 308 37.36 0.97 -8.59
C VAL A 308 36.21 0.19 -9.20
N GLU A 309 36.63 -0.96 -9.73
CA GLU A 309 35.94 -2.12 -10.28
C GLU A 309 34.42 -2.18 -10.16
N GLY A 310 33.78 -2.53 -11.28
CA GLY A 310 32.37 -2.90 -11.31
C GLY A 310 32.11 -4.11 -10.41
N GLU A 311 31.37 -3.89 -9.33
CA GLU A 311 30.53 -4.93 -8.77
C GLU A 311 29.36 -5.15 -9.74
N GLU A 312 29.48 -6.21 -10.55
CA GLU A 312 28.33 -6.85 -11.19
C GLU A 312 27.31 -7.21 -10.10
N VAL A 313 26.28 -6.39 -9.94
CA VAL A 313 25.04 -6.83 -9.30
C VAL A 313 24.34 -7.75 -10.32
N TYR A 314 24.79 -8.99 -10.36
CA TYR A 314 24.18 -10.06 -11.13
C TYR A 314 22.77 -10.30 -10.59
N TYR A 315 21.77 -9.73 -11.27
CA TYR A 315 20.39 -10.15 -11.07
C TYR A 315 20.24 -11.56 -11.65
N ASP A 316 20.29 -12.58 -10.79
CA ASP A 316 19.97 -13.96 -11.14
C ASP A 316 18.45 -14.06 -11.43
N VAL A 317 18.08 -13.67 -12.66
CA VAL A 317 16.76 -13.93 -13.23
C VAL A 317 16.79 -15.36 -13.76
N LYS A 318 16.62 -16.33 -12.87
CA LYS A 318 16.21 -17.68 -13.26
C LYS A 318 14.75 -17.63 -13.72
N ILE A 319 14.58 -17.43 -15.02
CA ILE A 319 13.41 -17.89 -15.77
C ILE A 319 13.41 -19.42 -15.64
N LEU A 320 12.51 -19.95 -14.81
CA LEU A 320 12.06 -21.33 -14.98
C LEU A 320 10.77 -21.27 -15.79
N GLY A 321 10.83 -21.86 -16.97
CA GLY A 321 9.65 -22.37 -17.66
C GLY A 321 9.08 -23.61 -16.99
#